data_AF-A0A2L0CMA9-F1
#
_entry.id   AF-A0A2L0CMA9-F1
#
_cell.length_a   1.000
_cell.length_b   1.000
_cell.length_c   1.000
_cell.angle_alpha   90.00
_cell.angle_beta   90.00
_cell.angle_gamma   90.00
#
_symmetry.space_group_name_H-M   'P 1'
#
loop_
_entity.id
_entity.type
_entity.pdbx_description
1 polymer ?
#
loop_
_entity_poly.entity_id
_entity_poly.type
_entity_poly.pdbx_seq_one_letter_code
_entity_poly.pdbx_strand_id
1 'polypeptide(L)'
;IRRGSRCSTAKAFLRPARHRKNLHIALNSHVTRLLINPATMKAFGVEFIRNGRKQVVFARKEIILSAGAINSPQILMLSGIGPKEHLSQIGIPTLKNLRVGENLQDHVGMGGLTFLVDKPISIVQDRFQVFPMMMEYVIHGKGPMTTLGGVEGLGFVNTPLGNRSWPDIQFHMAPASVNSDAGKKVKHVLGLTDTLYNAVYKPISNRDAWTIMPLLLRPKSRGYIKLRSKSPFQYPIINANYFDDPFDIQTLVEGAKMALKVSKSKVFKQFGSKLHTIPFPNCRHVPYGSDAYWECHIRT
;
A
#
# COMPACT_ATOMS: atom_id res chain seq x y z
N ILE A 1 6.11 2.64 16.37
CA ILE A 1 5.15 2.42 17.48
C ILE A 1 5.67 3.15 18.72
N ARG A 2 4.81 3.64 19.62
CA ARG A 2 5.23 4.25 20.90
C ARG A 2 4.30 3.81 22.01
N ARG A 3 4.80 3.04 22.98
CA ARG A 3 4.04 2.43 24.09
C ARG A 3 2.83 1.63 23.58
N GLY A 4 3.07 0.64 22.72
CA GLY A 4 2.01 -0.21 22.16
C GLY A 4 1.07 0.45 21.15
N SER A 5 1.03 1.78 21.04
CA SER A 5 0.12 2.49 20.14
C SER A 5 0.77 3.01 18.86
N ARG A 6 -0.05 3.21 17.82
CA ARG A 6 0.32 3.95 16.60
C ARG A 6 0.92 5.33 16.97
N CYS A 7 2.05 5.64 16.36
CA CYS A 7 2.71 6.94 16.44
C CYS A 7 2.86 7.49 15.02
N SER A 8 1.86 8.26 14.58
CA SER A 8 1.90 8.95 13.28
C SER A 8 2.83 10.15 13.31
N THR A 9 3.17 10.68 12.14
CA THR A 9 3.93 11.95 11.99
C THR A 9 3.26 13.09 12.76
N ALA A 10 1.94 13.19 12.71
CA ALA A 10 1.20 14.19 13.49
C ALA A 10 1.39 14.01 15.01
N LYS A 11 1.35 12.78 15.53
CA LYS A 11 1.56 12.51 16.96
C LYS A 11 3.01 12.71 17.40
N ALA A 12 3.96 12.42 16.51
CA ALA A 12 5.39 12.54 16.77
C ALA A 12 5.87 14.00 16.71
N PHE A 13 5.43 14.77 15.71
CA PHE A 13 6.01 16.08 15.39
C PHE A 13 5.05 17.25 15.56
N LEU A 14 3.79 17.13 15.13
CA LEU A 14 2.85 18.26 15.16
C LEU A 14 2.25 18.48 16.56
N ARG A 15 1.78 17.42 17.23
CA ARG A 15 1.16 17.52 18.56
C ARG A 15 2.10 18.14 19.60
N PRO A 16 3.38 17.76 19.71
CA PRO A 16 4.30 18.42 20.65
C PRO A 16 4.56 19.89 20.32
N ALA A 17 4.54 20.27 19.04
CA ALA A 17 4.82 21.63 18.59
C ALA A 17 3.58 22.55 18.51
N ARG A 18 2.38 22.04 18.81
CA ARG A 18 1.09 22.71 18.52
C ARG A 18 0.89 24.07 19.19
N HIS A 19 1.62 24.36 20.26
CA HIS A 19 1.50 25.61 21.02
C HIS A 19 2.52 26.69 20.58
N ARG A 20 3.39 26.40 19.61
CA ARG A 20 4.31 27.39 19.07
C ARG A 20 3.53 28.50 18.36
N LYS A 21 3.73 29.75 18.78
CA LYS A 21 3.01 30.92 18.25
C LYS A 21 3.23 31.16 16.75
N ASN A 22 4.33 30.66 16.19
CA ASN A 22 4.68 30.77 14.78
C ASN A 22 4.24 29.56 13.92
N LEU A 23 3.46 28.62 14.48
CA LEU A 23 2.92 27.47 13.76
C LEU A 23 1.40 27.54 13.74
N HIS A 24 0.83 27.72 12.55
CA HIS A 24 -0.61 27.71 12.33
C HIS A 24 -1.02 26.43 11.60
N ILE A 25 -1.95 25.67 12.17
CA ILE A 25 -2.46 24.43 11.58
C ILE A 25 -3.95 24.63 11.25
N ALA A 26 -4.28 24.62 9.97
CA ALA A 26 -5.66 24.70 9.51
C ALA A 26 -6.15 23.31 9.08
N LEU A 27 -7.04 22.72 9.88
CA LEU A 27 -7.72 21.47 9.54
C LEU A 27 -8.93 21.73 8.65
N ASN A 28 -9.35 20.70 7.90
CA ASN A 28 -10.48 20.75 6.97
C ASN A 28 -10.33 21.83 5.90
N SER A 29 -9.09 22.06 5.46
CA SER A 29 -8.71 23.05 4.44
C SER A 29 -8.24 22.31 3.18
N HIS A 30 -9.14 22.11 2.22
CA HIS A 30 -8.82 21.40 0.98
C HIS A 30 -8.19 22.36 -0.04
N VAL A 31 -6.89 22.21 -0.29
CA VAL A 31 -6.18 23.03 -1.27
C VAL A 31 -6.71 22.75 -2.67
N THR A 32 -7.12 23.80 -3.39
CA THR A 32 -7.69 23.71 -4.74
C THR A 32 -6.63 23.95 -5.81
N ARG A 33 -5.76 24.94 -5.60
CA ARG A 33 -4.64 25.29 -6.50
C ARG A 33 -3.66 26.25 -5.83
N LEU A 34 -2.50 26.39 -6.46
CA LEU A 34 -1.51 27.42 -6.18
C LEU A 34 -1.79 28.67 -7.02
N LEU A 35 -1.49 29.83 -6.45
CA LEU A 35 -1.52 31.12 -7.15
C LEU A 35 -0.11 31.47 -7.60
N ILE A 36 0.09 31.55 -8.91
CA ILE A 36 1.40 31.72 -9.53
C ILE A 36 1.32 32.90 -10.50
N ASN A 37 2.30 33.79 -10.45
CA ASN A 37 2.42 34.89 -11.39
C ASN A 37 2.95 34.36 -12.73
N PRO A 38 2.23 34.52 -13.86
CA PRO A 38 2.61 33.92 -15.14
C PRO A 38 3.86 34.54 -15.78
N ALA A 39 4.18 35.81 -15.47
CA ALA A 39 5.35 36.49 -16.03
C ALA A 39 6.65 36.11 -15.31
N THR A 40 6.60 35.94 -13.99
CA THR A 40 7.79 35.66 -13.15
C THR A 40 7.90 34.19 -12.76
N MET A 41 6.84 33.40 -12.96
CA MET A 41 6.68 32.04 -12.46
C MET A 41 6.83 31.90 -10.93
N LYS A 42 6.66 32.99 -10.18
CA LYS A 42 6.72 33.00 -8.72
C LYS A 42 5.36 32.61 -8.13
N ALA A 43 5.34 31.58 -7.30
CA ALA A 43 4.18 31.23 -6.49
C ALA A 43 4.04 32.21 -5.31
N PHE A 44 2.85 32.78 -5.13
CA PHE A 44 2.61 33.85 -4.14
C PHE A 44 1.44 33.57 -3.19
N GLY A 45 0.64 32.54 -3.44
CA GLY A 45 -0.43 32.15 -2.53
C GLY A 45 -0.99 30.76 -2.78
N VAL A 46 -1.82 30.32 -1.85
CA VAL A 46 -2.53 29.04 -1.92
C VAL A 46 -4.03 29.32 -1.80
N GLU A 47 -4.81 28.80 -2.74
CA GLU A 47 -6.27 28.80 -2.69
C GLU A 47 -6.73 27.47 -2.07
N PHE A 48 -7.66 27.53 -1.13
CA PHE A 48 -8.26 26.34 -0.51
C PHE A 48 -9.72 26.60 -0.13
N ILE A 49 -10.45 25.52 0.10
CA ILE A 49 -11.82 25.57 0.60
C ILE A 49 -11.85 25.04 2.04
N ARG A 50 -12.46 25.82 2.93
CA ARG A 50 -12.66 25.47 4.34
C ARG A 50 -14.08 25.87 4.75
N ASN A 51 -14.82 24.92 5.33
CA ASN A 51 -16.22 25.13 5.72
C ASN A 51 -17.10 25.67 4.57
N GLY A 52 -16.92 25.13 3.36
CA GLY A 52 -17.64 25.56 2.15
C GLY A 52 -17.23 26.92 1.59
N ARG A 53 -16.29 27.64 2.21
CA ARG A 53 -15.83 28.96 1.76
C ARG A 53 -14.45 28.87 1.13
N LYS A 54 -14.29 29.51 -0.03
CA LYS A 54 -12.99 29.71 -0.67
C LYS A 54 -12.19 30.74 0.12
N GLN A 55 -10.93 30.42 0.40
CA GLN A 55 -9.99 31.27 1.12
C GLN A 55 -8.64 31.26 0.40
N VAL A 56 -7.87 32.34 0.61
CA VAL A 56 -6.52 32.50 0.06
C VAL A 56 -5.57 32.87 1.19
N VAL A 57 -4.41 32.24 1.21
CA VAL A 57 -3.29 32.62 2.08
C VAL A 57 -2.10 32.97 1.21
N PHE A 58 -1.53 34.16 1.43
CA PHE A 58 -0.35 34.63 0.71
C PHE A 58 0.95 34.19 1.37
N ALA A 59 1.93 33.84 0.55
CA ALA A 59 3.26 33.43 0.99
C ALA A 59 4.29 34.50 0.63
N ARG A 60 5.08 34.95 1.62
CA ARG A 60 6.16 35.93 1.40
C ARG A 60 7.46 35.31 0.89
N LYS A 61 7.70 34.04 1.21
CA LYS A 61 8.93 33.31 0.87
C LYS A 61 8.65 32.18 -0.10
N GLU A 62 8.05 31.09 0.42
CA GLU A 62 7.92 29.84 -0.31
C GLU A 62 6.59 29.16 -0.03
N ILE A 63 6.20 28.27 -0.95
CA ILE A 63 5.11 27.32 -0.79
C ILE A 63 5.69 25.93 -1.00
N ILE A 64 5.57 25.06 0.00
CA ILE A 64 6.06 23.69 -0.05
C ILE A 64 4.85 22.76 -0.18
N LEU A 65 4.78 22.00 -1.28
CA LEU A 65 3.69 21.06 -1.53
C LEU A 65 4.04 19.70 -0.93
N SER A 66 3.21 19.20 -0.02
CA SER A 66 3.41 17.91 0.66
C SER A 66 2.11 17.10 0.72
N ALA A 67 1.34 17.11 -0.38
CA ALA A 67 0.04 16.45 -0.46
C ALA A 67 0.12 14.95 -0.83
N GLY A 68 1.33 14.37 -0.84
CA GLY A 68 1.57 12.97 -1.21
C GLY A 68 1.69 12.73 -2.71
N ALA A 69 2.04 11.51 -3.11
CA ALA A 69 2.32 11.14 -4.51
C ALA A 69 1.10 11.26 -5.46
N ILE A 70 -0.12 11.28 -4.91
CA ILE A 70 -1.37 11.36 -5.66
C ILE A 70 -1.89 12.79 -5.75
N ASN A 71 -2.04 13.49 -4.62
CA ASN A 71 -2.68 14.81 -4.63
C ASN A 71 -1.72 15.95 -5.01
N SER A 72 -0.41 15.80 -4.78
CA SER A 72 0.56 16.81 -5.22
C SER A 72 0.53 17.04 -6.73
N PRO A 73 0.60 16.01 -7.61
CA PRO A 73 0.49 16.24 -9.04
C PRO A 73 -0.88 16.78 -9.46
N GLN A 74 -1.98 16.39 -8.78
CA GLN A 74 -3.29 16.97 -9.03
C GLN A 74 -3.30 18.49 -8.78
N ILE A 75 -2.81 18.94 -7.63
CA ILE A 75 -2.76 20.37 -7.28
C ILE A 75 -1.88 21.14 -8.27
N LEU A 76 -0.70 20.60 -8.63
CA LEU A 76 0.18 21.23 -9.61
C LEU A 76 -0.50 21.38 -10.98
N MET A 77 -1.14 20.32 -11.49
CA MET A 77 -1.86 20.35 -12.75
C MET A 77 -3.03 21.35 -12.72
N LEU A 78 -3.82 21.38 -11.64
CA LEU A 78 -4.88 22.37 -11.44
C LEU A 78 -4.37 23.81 -11.33
N SER A 79 -3.08 23.98 -11.01
CA SER A 79 -2.39 25.27 -10.96
C SER A 79 -1.73 25.64 -12.30
N GLY A 80 -1.93 24.84 -13.35
CA GLY A 80 -1.34 25.06 -14.68
C GLY A 80 0.11 24.56 -14.82
N ILE A 81 0.61 23.73 -13.90
CA ILE A 81 1.92 23.07 -13.99
C ILE A 81 1.73 21.59 -14.28
N GLY A 82 1.99 21.17 -15.51
CA GLY A 82 1.83 19.77 -15.93
C GLY A 82 1.87 19.58 -17.45
N PRO A 83 1.56 18.37 -17.95
CA PRO A 83 1.66 18.06 -19.37
C PRO A 83 0.70 18.94 -20.19
N LYS A 84 1.25 19.74 -21.10
CA LYS A 84 0.50 20.76 -21.86
C LYS A 84 -0.71 20.19 -22.58
N GLU A 85 -0.55 19.02 -23.20
CA GLU A 85 -1.58 18.35 -24.00
C GLU A 85 -2.75 17.96 -23.10
N HIS A 86 -2.48 17.35 -21.94
CA HIS A 86 -3.49 16.95 -20.95
C HIS A 86 -4.20 18.17 -20.34
N LEU A 87 -3.45 19.21 -19.99
CA LEU A 87 -4.03 20.45 -19.45
C LEU A 87 -4.95 21.12 -20.46
N SER A 88 -4.55 21.15 -21.73
CA SER A 88 -5.34 21.73 -22.82
C SER A 88 -6.64 20.96 -23.05
N GLN A 89 -6.60 19.62 -23.03
CA GLN A 89 -7.78 18.75 -23.16
C GLN A 89 -8.83 19.00 -22.06
N ILE A 90 -8.38 19.28 -20.84
CA ILE A 90 -9.27 19.61 -19.71
C ILE A 90 -9.54 21.11 -19.63
N GLY A 91 -8.96 21.94 -20.50
CA GLY A 91 -9.21 23.38 -20.60
C GLY A 91 -8.54 24.22 -19.51
N ILE A 92 -7.38 23.80 -19.00
CA ILE A 92 -6.57 24.52 -18.01
C ILE A 92 -5.41 25.21 -18.74
N PRO A 93 -5.24 26.54 -18.58
CA PRO A 93 -4.08 27.25 -19.13
C PRO A 93 -2.77 26.67 -18.58
N THR A 94 -1.84 26.35 -19.48
CA THR A 94 -0.52 25.82 -19.09
C THR A 94 0.41 26.99 -18.76
N LEU A 95 0.83 27.10 -17.50
CA LEU A 95 1.89 28.01 -17.06
C LEU A 95 3.27 27.41 -17.27
N LYS A 96 3.42 26.09 -17.01
CA LYS A 96 4.67 25.37 -17.24
C LYS A 96 4.40 23.95 -17.70
N ASN A 97 4.94 23.60 -18.87
CA ASN A 97 4.89 22.24 -19.38
C ASN A 97 5.94 21.36 -18.68
N LEU A 98 5.50 20.46 -17.80
CA LEU A 98 6.34 19.50 -17.07
C LEU A 98 5.62 18.15 -17.01
N ARG A 99 6.37 17.05 -16.89
CA ARG A 99 5.86 15.67 -16.78
C ARG A 99 5.23 15.36 -15.40
N VAL A 100 4.42 16.28 -14.88
CA VAL A 100 3.74 16.14 -13.59
C VAL A 100 2.70 15.04 -13.68
N GLY A 101 2.70 14.14 -12.70
CA GLY A 101 1.80 13.00 -12.65
C GLY A 101 2.33 11.76 -13.35
N GLU A 102 3.43 11.83 -14.10
CA GLU A 102 4.07 10.65 -14.68
C GLU A 102 5.00 9.94 -13.67
N ASN A 103 5.51 8.77 -14.07
CA ASN A 103 6.48 7.97 -13.30
C ASN A 103 5.93 7.53 -11.93
N LEU A 104 4.62 7.26 -11.85
CA LEU A 104 4.02 6.65 -10.66
C LEU A 104 4.62 5.25 -10.48
N GLN A 105 5.06 4.98 -9.27
CA GLN A 105 5.64 3.70 -8.86
C GLN A 105 5.03 3.32 -7.52
N ASP A 106 4.79 2.03 -7.35
CA ASP A 106 4.34 1.46 -6.11
C ASP A 106 4.86 0.02 -6.00
N HIS A 107 5.00 -0.48 -4.78
CA HIS A 107 5.41 -1.86 -4.56
C HIS A 107 4.19 -2.77 -4.65
N VAL A 108 4.19 -3.67 -5.64
CA VAL A 108 3.17 -4.70 -5.80
C VAL A 108 3.74 -6.04 -5.36
N GLY A 109 2.90 -6.92 -4.81
CA GLY A 109 3.34 -8.22 -4.30
C GLY A 109 2.34 -9.33 -4.55
N MET A 110 2.81 -10.56 -4.34
CA MET A 110 1.97 -11.75 -4.42
C MET A 110 1.21 -11.94 -3.10
N GLY A 111 -0.09 -11.67 -3.12
CA GLY A 111 -0.99 -11.97 -2.01
C GLY A 111 -1.36 -13.45 -1.94
N GLY A 112 -1.85 -13.91 -0.79
CA GLY A 112 -2.53 -15.20 -0.69
C GLY A 112 -1.64 -16.46 -0.63
N LEU A 113 -0.31 -16.32 -0.63
CA LEU A 113 0.60 -17.45 -0.45
C LEU A 113 0.50 -17.99 0.99
N THR A 114 -0.35 -19.00 1.19
CA THR A 114 -0.75 -19.50 2.50
C THR A 114 -0.10 -20.84 2.81
N PHE A 115 0.40 -20.98 4.04
CA PHE A 115 0.98 -22.22 4.52
C PHE A 115 0.26 -22.65 5.80
N LEU A 116 -0.35 -23.82 5.77
CA LEU A 116 -0.98 -24.44 6.94
C LEU A 116 0.09 -25.00 7.87
N VAL A 117 -0.15 -24.94 9.17
CA VAL A 117 0.70 -25.56 10.19
C VAL A 117 -0.15 -26.42 11.12
N ASP A 118 0.49 -27.42 11.73
CA ASP A 118 -0.18 -28.42 12.56
C ASP A 118 -0.25 -27.99 14.05
N LYS A 119 0.46 -26.91 14.42
CA LYS A 119 0.50 -26.39 15.80
C LYS A 119 -0.38 -25.14 15.98
N PRO A 120 -1.07 -24.98 17.12
CA PRO A 120 -1.96 -23.86 17.40
C PRO A 120 -1.18 -22.60 17.84
N ILE A 121 -0.27 -22.12 16.99
CA ILE A 121 0.67 -21.03 17.32
C ILE A 121 0.46 -19.76 16.49
N SER A 122 -0.34 -19.83 15.42
CA SER A 122 -0.63 -18.67 14.58
C SER A 122 -1.64 -17.74 15.24
N ILE A 123 -1.83 -16.55 14.68
CA ILE A 123 -2.89 -15.62 15.04
C ILE A 123 -4.15 -16.07 14.29
N VAL A 124 -5.11 -16.63 15.04
CA VAL A 124 -6.49 -16.86 14.58
C VAL A 124 -7.42 -16.05 15.46
N GLN A 125 -8.26 -15.22 14.85
CA GLN A 125 -9.01 -14.19 15.56
C GLN A 125 -9.90 -14.77 16.68
N ASP A 126 -10.51 -15.92 16.44
CA ASP A 126 -11.45 -16.54 17.37
C ASP A 126 -10.78 -17.07 18.67
N ARG A 127 -9.43 -17.16 18.72
CA ARG A 127 -8.70 -17.51 19.94
C ARG A 127 -8.52 -16.33 20.91
N PHE A 128 -8.82 -15.09 20.49
CA PHE A 128 -8.61 -13.91 21.33
C PHE A 128 -9.87 -13.55 22.13
N GLN A 129 -9.72 -13.56 23.46
CA GLN A 129 -10.72 -13.03 24.40
C GLN A 129 -10.63 -11.50 24.43
N VAL A 130 -11.67 -10.83 23.93
CA VAL A 130 -11.66 -9.37 23.70
C VAL A 130 -11.40 -8.57 24.98
N PHE A 131 -12.08 -8.90 26.08
CA PHE A 131 -12.04 -8.09 27.29
C PHE A 131 -10.69 -8.12 28.03
N PRO A 132 -10.10 -9.30 28.37
CA PRO A 132 -8.78 -9.34 29.02
C PRO A 132 -7.68 -8.73 28.15
N MET A 133 -7.72 -8.98 26.85
CA MET A 133 -6.76 -8.42 25.88
C MET A 133 -6.84 -6.89 25.82
N MET A 134 -8.06 -6.33 25.85
CA MET A 134 -8.27 -4.90 25.89
C MET A 134 -7.73 -4.28 27.18
N MET A 135 -7.99 -4.91 28.32
CA MET A 135 -7.50 -4.42 29.62
C MET A 135 -5.97 -4.40 29.68
N GLU A 136 -5.31 -5.45 29.19
CA GLU A 136 -3.84 -5.52 29.13
C GLU A 136 -3.25 -4.40 28.24
N TYR A 137 -3.92 -4.09 27.13
CA TYR A 137 -3.51 -3.01 26.25
C TYR A 137 -3.72 -1.62 26.87
N VAL A 138 -4.88 -1.38 27.48
CA VAL A 138 -5.23 -0.06 28.04
C VAL A 138 -4.39 0.26 29.27
N ILE A 139 -4.22 -0.69 30.18
CA ILE A 139 -3.50 -0.48 31.45
C ILE A 139 -1.99 -0.54 31.23
N HIS A 140 -1.50 -1.61 30.57
CA HIS A 140 -0.07 -1.89 30.50
C HIS A 140 0.58 -1.47 29.17
N GLY A 141 -0.22 -1.14 28.14
CA GLY A 141 0.31 -0.88 26.80
C GLY A 141 0.98 -2.11 26.18
N LYS A 142 0.52 -3.31 26.57
CA LYS A 142 1.07 -4.62 26.20
C LYS A 142 -0.02 -5.55 25.65
N GLY A 143 0.37 -6.76 25.28
CA GLY A 143 -0.53 -7.82 24.85
C GLY A 143 -0.84 -7.79 23.34
N PRO A 144 -1.66 -8.74 22.86
CA PRO A 144 -1.88 -8.95 21.42
C PRO A 144 -2.40 -7.73 20.65
N MET A 145 -3.10 -6.79 21.28
CA MET A 145 -3.56 -5.55 20.63
C MET A 145 -2.44 -4.57 20.28
N THR A 146 -1.21 -4.78 20.76
CA THR A 146 -0.05 -4.00 20.32
C THR A 146 0.55 -4.51 19.01
N THR A 147 0.16 -5.71 18.58
CA THR A 147 0.61 -6.30 17.30
C THR A 147 0.05 -5.51 16.13
N LEU A 148 0.76 -5.53 15.01
CA LEU A 148 0.30 -4.86 13.79
C LEU A 148 -0.86 -5.64 13.15
N GLY A 149 -1.01 -6.93 13.50
CA GLY A 149 -2.10 -7.80 13.06
C GLY A 149 -1.95 -8.29 11.62
N GLY A 150 -0.76 -8.12 11.04
CA GLY A 150 -0.43 -8.50 9.68
C GLY A 150 1.06 -8.81 9.59
N VAL A 151 1.84 -7.93 8.98
CA VAL A 151 3.28 -8.14 8.77
C VAL A 151 4.05 -7.96 10.07
N GLU A 152 4.62 -9.05 10.58
CA GLU A 152 5.41 -9.09 11.83
C GLU A 152 6.87 -9.47 11.56
N GLY A 153 7.19 -9.98 10.37
CA GLY A 153 8.55 -10.29 9.94
C GLY A 153 8.85 -9.72 8.55
N LEU A 154 10.09 -9.29 8.35
CA LEU A 154 10.57 -8.77 7.08
C LEU A 154 11.84 -9.51 6.66
N GLY A 155 11.97 -9.77 5.37
CA GLY A 155 13.21 -10.25 4.75
C GLY A 155 13.49 -9.47 3.49
N PHE A 156 14.76 -9.15 3.22
CA PHE A 156 15.19 -8.53 1.97
C PHE A 156 16.10 -9.50 1.25
N VAL A 157 15.76 -9.85 0.02
CA VAL A 157 16.50 -10.86 -0.74
C VAL A 157 16.73 -10.42 -2.17
N ASN A 158 17.72 -11.05 -2.77
CA ASN A 158 18.02 -10.95 -4.18
C ASN A 158 17.52 -12.19 -4.90
N THR A 159 16.64 -12.01 -5.88
CA THR A 159 16.33 -13.08 -6.82
C THR A 159 17.52 -13.29 -7.77
N PRO A 160 17.58 -14.44 -8.47
CA PRO A 160 18.58 -14.65 -9.51
C PRO A 160 18.57 -13.61 -10.64
N LEU A 161 17.44 -12.92 -10.84
CA LEU A 161 17.27 -11.87 -11.86
C LEU A 161 17.75 -10.49 -11.38
N GLY A 162 17.89 -10.32 -10.06
CA GLY A 162 18.21 -9.05 -9.43
C GLY A 162 19.69 -8.69 -9.45
N ASN A 163 19.98 -7.40 -9.27
CA ASN A 163 21.33 -6.94 -9.02
C ASN A 163 21.76 -7.32 -7.59
N ARG A 164 22.92 -7.96 -7.41
CA ARG A 164 23.39 -8.42 -6.08
C ARG A 164 23.71 -7.29 -5.10
N SER A 165 23.83 -6.04 -5.55
CA SER A 165 24.14 -4.89 -4.69
C SER A 165 22.93 -4.33 -3.92
N TRP A 166 21.70 -4.66 -4.31
CA TRP A 166 20.49 -4.22 -3.60
C TRP A 166 19.33 -5.19 -3.80
N PRO A 167 18.46 -5.40 -2.79
CA PRO A 167 17.36 -6.34 -2.89
C PRO A 167 16.30 -5.90 -3.92
N ASP A 168 15.73 -6.88 -4.61
CA ASP A 168 14.62 -6.72 -5.56
C ASP A 168 13.30 -7.30 -5.00
N ILE A 169 13.37 -8.16 -3.98
CA ILE A 169 12.22 -8.68 -3.24
C ILE A 169 12.30 -8.34 -1.75
N GLN A 170 11.17 -7.89 -1.20
CA GLN A 170 10.92 -7.84 0.23
C GLN A 170 9.89 -8.91 0.61
N PHE A 171 10.23 -9.81 1.50
CA PHE A 171 9.28 -10.72 2.11
C PHE A 171 8.54 -10.03 3.25
N HIS A 172 7.22 -10.04 3.18
CA HIS A 172 6.33 -9.69 4.28
C HIS A 172 5.80 -10.97 4.89
N MET A 173 6.19 -11.24 6.13
CA MET A 173 5.82 -12.45 6.85
C MET A 173 4.79 -12.12 7.91
N ALA A 174 3.72 -12.91 7.96
CA ALA A 174 2.73 -12.82 9.02
C ALA A 174 2.49 -14.21 9.63
N PRO A 175 2.36 -14.32 10.95
CA PRO A 175 1.90 -15.54 11.62
C PRO A 175 0.37 -15.69 11.48
N ALA A 176 -0.19 -15.32 10.32
CA ALA A 176 -1.58 -15.36 9.95
C ALA A 176 -1.69 -15.45 8.42
N SER A 177 -2.86 -15.77 7.89
CA SER A 177 -3.17 -15.63 6.47
C SER A 177 -4.63 -15.22 6.26
N VAL A 178 -5.09 -15.21 5.01
CA VAL A 178 -6.43 -14.79 4.58
C VAL A 178 -7.57 -15.54 5.31
N ASN A 179 -7.31 -16.76 5.76
CA ASN A 179 -8.27 -17.62 6.47
C ASN A 179 -8.36 -17.34 7.99
N SER A 180 -7.46 -16.54 8.56
CA SER A 180 -7.27 -16.38 10.00
C SER A 180 -8.39 -15.63 10.74
N ASP A 181 -9.29 -14.97 10.00
CA ASP A 181 -10.37 -14.17 10.57
C ASP A 181 -11.77 -14.59 10.09
N ALA A 182 -11.87 -15.77 9.48
CA ALA A 182 -13.09 -16.29 8.86
C ALA A 182 -13.77 -15.31 7.86
N GLY A 183 -12.99 -14.41 7.25
CA GLY A 183 -13.46 -13.49 6.22
C GLY A 183 -14.13 -12.24 6.76
N LYS A 184 -14.03 -11.98 8.08
CA LYS A 184 -14.65 -10.82 8.75
C LYS A 184 -14.09 -9.48 8.27
N LYS A 185 -12.77 -9.40 8.00
CA LYS A 185 -12.07 -8.15 7.64
C LYS A 185 -11.01 -8.34 6.57
N VAL A 186 -10.16 -9.37 6.66
CA VAL A 186 -8.99 -9.56 5.79
C VAL A 186 -9.40 -9.67 4.32
N LYS A 187 -10.47 -10.41 4.03
CA LYS A 187 -11.08 -10.49 2.69
C LYS A 187 -11.38 -9.10 2.11
N HIS A 188 -12.02 -8.23 2.89
CA HIS A 188 -12.41 -6.89 2.45
C HIS A 188 -11.22 -5.94 2.32
N VAL A 189 -10.27 -6.01 3.25
CA VAL A 189 -9.04 -5.19 3.21
C VAL A 189 -8.19 -5.52 1.99
N LEU A 190 -8.13 -6.80 1.60
CA LEU A 190 -7.39 -7.27 0.43
C LEU A 190 -8.20 -7.20 -0.88
N GLY A 191 -9.47 -6.78 -0.83
CA GLY A 191 -10.33 -6.69 -2.02
C GLY A 191 -10.63 -8.04 -2.68
N LEU A 192 -10.59 -9.15 -1.94
CA LEU A 192 -10.84 -10.48 -2.50
C LEU A 192 -12.33 -10.68 -2.81
N THR A 193 -12.62 -11.22 -4.00
CA THR A 193 -13.99 -11.57 -4.39
C THR A 193 -14.54 -12.71 -3.54
N ASP A 194 -15.86 -12.75 -3.40
CA ASP A 194 -16.58 -13.84 -2.72
C ASP A 194 -16.28 -15.19 -3.36
N THR A 195 -16.23 -15.23 -4.68
CA THR A 195 -15.91 -16.44 -5.45
C THR A 195 -14.53 -16.99 -5.11
N LEU A 196 -13.49 -16.12 -5.10
CA LEU A 196 -12.14 -16.53 -4.74
C LEU A 196 -12.05 -16.95 -3.28
N TYR A 197 -12.61 -16.15 -2.37
CA TYR A 197 -12.54 -16.42 -0.94
C TYR A 197 -13.23 -17.73 -0.56
N ASN A 198 -14.46 -17.93 -1.05
CA ASN A 198 -15.26 -19.11 -0.73
C ASN A 198 -14.64 -20.40 -1.30
N ALA A 199 -14.01 -20.32 -2.48
CA ALA A 199 -13.38 -21.48 -3.09
C ALA A 199 -12.05 -21.85 -2.41
N VAL A 200 -11.23 -20.87 -2.07
CA VAL A 200 -9.83 -21.10 -1.63
C VAL A 200 -9.71 -21.07 -0.11
N TYR A 201 -10.13 -19.98 0.54
CA TYR A 201 -9.78 -19.71 1.94
C TYR A 201 -10.86 -20.11 2.95
N LYS A 202 -12.14 -20.09 2.58
CA LYS A 202 -13.23 -20.54 3.46
C LYS A 202 -13.09 -22.02 3.90
N PRO A 203 -12.68 -22.97 3.05
CA PRO A 203 -12.48 -24.37 3.46
C PRO A 203 -11.40 -24.57 4.54
N ILE A 204 -10.47 -23.62 4.68
CA ILE A 204 -9.42 -23.64 5.69
C ILE A 204 -9.64 -22.57 6.77
N SER A 205 -10.85 -22.02 6.88
CA SER A 205 -11.19 -20.99 7.86
C SER A 205 -10.77 -21.41 9.27
N ASN A 206 -10.19 -20.46 10.01
CA ASN A 206 -9.72 -20.65 11.39
C ASN A 206 -8.65 -21.73 11.61
N ARG A 207 -8.12 -22.37 10.55
CA ARG A 207 -6.95 -23.23 10.66
C ARG A 207 -5.69 -22.41 10.88
N ASP A 208 -4.76 -22.97 11.63
CA ASP A 208 -3.47 -22.33 11.82
C ASP A 208 -2.69 -22.21 10.51
N ALA A 209 -2.26 -20.98 10.22
CA ALA A 209 -1.56 -20.66 8.99
C ALA A 209 -0.59 -19.49 9.16
N TRP A 210 0.38 -19.43 8.28
CA TRP A 210 1.27 -18.29 8.12
C TRP A 210 1.40 -17.94 6.64
N THR A 211 1.90 -16.74 6.36
CA THR A 211 2.17 -16.29 4.99
C THR A 211 3.54 -15.63 4.91
N ILE A 212 4.12 -15.71 3.71
CA ILE A 212 5.33 -15.01 3.30
C ILE A 212 5.08 -14.46 1.90
N MET A 213 4.76 -13.17 1.83
CA MET A 213 4.39 -12.49 0.59
C MET A 213 5.63 -11.84 -0.01
N PRO A 214 6.08 -12.22 -1.22
CA PRO A 214 7.08 -11.46 -1.95
C PRO A 214 6.47 -10.16 -2.47
N LEU A 215 7.07 -9.03 -2.10
CA LEU A 215 6.79 -7.71 -2.67
C LEU A 215 7.95 -7.28 -3.56
N LEU A 216 7.61 -6.73 -4.72
CA LEU A 216 8.56 -6.20 -5.69
C LEU A 216 9.04 -4.80 -5.27
N LEU A 217 10.34 -4.68 -5.01
CA LEU A 217 10.95 -3.43 -4.52
C LEU A 217 11.39 -2.50 -5.66
N ARG A 218 11.63 -3.06 -6.85
CA ARG A 218 12.23 -2.34 -7.98
C ARG A 218 11.40 -2.58 -9.24
N PRO A 219 10.12 -2.19 -9.26
CA PRO A 219 9.29 -2.35 -10.45
C PRO A 219 9.90 -1.57 -11.61
N LYS A 220 9.83 -2.13 -12.81
CA LYS A 220 10.12 -1.45 -14.08
C LYS A 220 8.86 -0.80 -14.65
N SER A 221 7.69 -1.37 -14.38
CA SER A 221 6.42 -0.78 -14.77
C SER A 221 6.28 0.65 -14.23
N ARG A 222 5.67 1.53 -15.04
CA ARG A 222 5.43 2.94 -14.68
C ARG A 222 3.99 3.32 -14.96
N GLY A 223 3.36 3.90 -13.94
CA GLY A 223 2.03 4.44 -14.01
C GLY A 223 2.00 5.96 -14.19
N TYR A 224 0.79 6.50 -14.11
CA TYR A 224 0.53 7.94 -14.10
C TYR A 224 -0.68 8.33 -13.25
N ILE A 225 -0.71 9.62 -12.91
CA ILE A 225 -1.81 10.36 -12.29
C ILE A 225 -2.23 11.45 -13.28
N LYS A 226 -3.50 11.46 -13.67
CA LYS A 226 -4.08 12.49 -14.54
C LYS A 226 -5.27 13.15 -13.87
N LEU A 227 -5.49 14.44 -14.17
CA LEU A 227 -6.76 15.06 -13.82
C LEU A 227 -7.91 14.34 -14.52
N ARG A 228 -9.01 14.12 -13.80
CA ARG A 228 -10.29 13.66 -14.38
C ARG A 228 -11.09 14.85 -14.94
N SER A 229 -11.03 15.98 -14.25
CA SER A 229 -11.67 17.24 -14.64
C SER A 229 -10.96 18.44 -14.00
N LYS A 230 -11.48 19.65 -14.23
CA LYS A 230 -11.06 20.88 -13.54
C LYS A 230 -11.46 20.92 -12.05
N SER A 231 -12.31 20.01 -11.59
CA SER A 231 -12.78 20.03 -10.21
C SER A 231 -11.70 19.54 -9.25
N PRO A 232 -11.30 20.33 -8.24
CA PRO A 232 -10.34 19.90 -7.22
C PRO A 232 -10.91 18.83 -6.27
N PHE A 233 -12.22 18.55 -6.35
CA PHE A 233 -12.93 17.58 -5.52
C PHE A 233 -13.16 16.24 -6.20
N GLN A 234 -12.91 16.16 -7.51
CA GLN A 234 -12.95 14.88 -8.19
C GLN A 234 -11.59 14.20 -8.06
N TYR A 235 -11.61 12.92 -7.68
CA TYR A 235 -10.39 12.13 -7.61
C TYR A 235 -9.73 12.01 -8.99
N PRO A 236 -8.38 12.11 -9.05
CA PRO A 236 -7.67 11.98 -10.30
C PRO A 236 -7.82 10.56 -10.86
N ILE A 237 -7.53 10.41 -12.15
CA ILE A 237 -7.34 9.11 -12.76
C ILE A 237 -5.99 8.59 -12.26
N ILE A 238 -6.00 7.41 -11.63
CA ILE A 238 -4.82 6.73 -11.13
C ILE A 238 -4.66 5.46 -11.95
N ASN A 239 -3.57 5.37 -12.69
CA ASN A 239 -3.19 4.15 -13.39
C ASN A 239 -1.80 3.75 -12.91
N ALA A 240 -1.71 2.74 -12.05
CA ALA A 240 -0.43 2.22 -11.57
C ALA A 240 0.33 1.43 -12.65
N ASN A 241 -0.39 0.93 -13.65
CA ASN A 241 0.13 0.14 -14.75
C ASN A 241 0.96 -1.07 -14.26
N TYR A 242 0.49 -1.75 -13.21
CA TYR A 242 1.20 -2.89 -12.64
C TYR A 242 1.40 -3.99 -13.69
N PHE A 243 2.61 -4.56 -13.73
CA PHE A 243 2.97 -5.70 -14.57
C PHE A 243 2.91 -5.42 -16.09
N ASP A 244 3.05 -4.16 -16.47
CA ASP A 244 3.24 -3.74 -17.87
C ASP A 244 4.60 -4.22 -18.40
N ASP A 245 5.65 -4.13 -17.57
CA ASP A 245 6.93 -4.77 -17.88
C ASP A 245 6.91 -6.23 -17.37
N PRO A 246 7.10 -7.23 -18.26
CA PRO A 246 7.05 -8.64 -17.88
C PRO A 246 8.15 -9.04 -16.89
N PHE A 247 9.23 -8.26 -16.78
CA PHE A 247 10.30 -8.50 -15.80
C PHE A 247 9.76 -8.45 -14.36
N ASP A 248 8.77 -7.60 -14.08
CA ASP A 248 8.19 -7.44 -12.74
C ASP A 248 7.54 -8.74 -12.26
N ILE A 249 6.82 -9.43 -13.15
CA ILE A 249 6.20 -10.72 -12.87
C ILE A 249 7.27 -11.80 -12.70
N GLN A 250 8.27 -11.84 -13.59
CA GLN A 250 9.35 -12.84 -13.52
C GLN A 250 10.09 -12.75 -12.17
N THR A 251 10.38 -11.54 -11.69
CA THR A 251 10.99 -11.33 -10.37
C THR A 251 10.09 -11.82 -9.23
N LEU A 252 8.78 -11.56 -9.29
CA LEU A 252 7.84 -12.05 -8.27
C LEU A 252 7.68 -13.58 -8.29
N VAL A 253 7.71 -14.21 -9.47
CA VAL A 253 7.70 -15.68 -9.59
C VAL A 253 8.94 -16.29 -8.92
N GLU A 254 10.13 -15.71 -9.12
CA GLU A 254 11.34 -16.12 -8.40
C GLU A 254 11.20 -15.89 -6.89
N GLY A 255 10.61 -14.76 -6.47
CA GLY A 255 10.25 -14.50 -5.08
C GLY A 255 9.34 -15.57 -4.48
N ALA A 256 8.32 -16.02 -5.22
CA ALA A 256 7.40 -17.09 -4.81
C ALA A 256 8.15 -18.43 -4.65
N LYS A 257 9.01 -18.80 -5.61
CA LYS A 257 9.85 -20.00 -5.50
C LYS A 257 10.76 -19.96 -4.27
N MET A 258 11.35 -18.79 -3.97
CA MET A 258 12.17 -18.60 -2.77
C MET A 258 11.33 -18.73 -1.49
N ALA A 259 10.13 -18.16 -1.43
CA ALA A 259 9.20 -18.32 -0.31
C ALA A 259 8.83 -19.80 -0.07
N LEU A 260 8.60 -20.56 -1.15
CA LEU A 260 8.37 -22.01 -1.07
C LEU A 260 9.58 -22.75 -0.48
N LYS A 261 10.82 -22.36 -0.83
CA LYS A 261 12.03 -22.94 -0.23
C LYS A 261 12.11 -22.65 1.28
N VAL A 262 11.78 -21.43 1.71
CA VAL A 262 11.74 -21.06 3.14
C VAL A 262 10.76 -21.96 3.89
N SER A 263 9.56 -22.17 3.35
CA SER A 263 8.52 -23.02 3.97
C SER A 263 8.95 -24.49 4.14
N LYS A 264 9.88 -24.96 3.31
CA LYS A 264 10.41 -26.34 3.32
C LYS A 264 11.67 -26.51 4.16
N SER A 265 12.18 -25.44 4.76
CA SER A 265 13.38 -25.50 5.62
C SER A 265 13.13 -26.33 6.89
N LYS A 266 14.20 -26.81 7.53
CA LYS A 266 14.15 -27.63 8.75
C LYS A 266 13.33 -26.94 9.87
N VAL A 267 13.47 -25.63 10.01
CA VAL A 267 12.81 -24.81 11.04
C VAL A 267 11.29 -24.69 10.80
N PHE A 268 10.83 -24.69 9.56
CA PHE A 268 9.39 -24.66 9.28
C PHE A 268 8.75 -26.06 9.28
N LYS A 269 9.52 -27.10 8.93
CA LYS A 269 9.07 -28.49 8.98
C LYS A 269 8.65 -28.95 10.37
N GLN A 270 9.31 -28.48 11.44
CA GLN A 270 8.89 -28.79 12.83
C GLN A 270 7.50 -28.25 13.22
N PHE A 271 6.92 -27.35 12.42
CA PHE A 271 5.55 -26.85 12.59
C PHE A 271 4.55 -27.54 11.66
N GLY A 272 4.98 -28.52 10.86
CA GLY A 272 4.12 -29.15 9.86
C GLY A 272 3.77 -28.24 8.68
N SER A 273 4.59 -27.21 8.41
CA SER A 273 4.33 -26.22 7.38
C SER A 273 4.10 -26.87 6.01
N LYS A 274 2.90 -26.68 5.46
CA LYS A 274 2.47 -27.21 4.16
C LYS A 274 1.81 -26.11 3.35
N LEU A 275 2.22 -25.97 2.09
CA LEU A 275 1.57 -25.06 1.15
C LEU A 275 0.08 -25.41 1.05
N HIS A 276 -0.76 -24.38 1.06
CA HIS A 276 -2.16 -24.51 0.73
C HIS A 276 -2.34 -24.75 -0.77
N THR A 277 -2.90 -25.91 -1.13
CA THR A 277 -2.92 -26.40 -2.52
C THR A 277 -4.22 -26.21 -3.28
N ILE A 278 -5.24 -25.56 -2.72
CA ILE A 278 -6.46 -25.29 -3.50
C ILE A 278 -6.12 -24.24 -4.57
N PRO A 279 -6.24 -24.56 -5.88
CA PRO A 279 -5.88 -23.64 -6.94
C PRO A 279 -6.88 -22.48 -7.03
N PHE A 280 -6.38 -21.30 -7.39
CA PHE A 280 -7.24 -20.16 -7.66
C PHE A 280 -8.19 -20.47 -8.84
N PRO A 281 -9.51 -20.17 -8.74
CA PRO A 281 -10.47 -20.57 -9.75
C PRO A 281 -10.13 -20.15 -11.18
N ASN A 282 -9.61 -18.94 -11.36
CA ASN A 282 -9.19 -18.40 -12.65
C ASN A 282 -7.87 -18.99 -13.18
N CYS A 283 -7.10 -19.69 -12.34
CA CYS A 283 -5.81 -20.28 -12.72
C CYS A 283 -5.85 -21.81 -12.90
N ARG A 284 -7.03 -22.45 -12.79
CA ARG A 284 -7.19 -23.91 -12.89
C ARG A 284 -6.80 -24.51 -14.25
N HIS A 285 -6.78 -23.69 -15.30
CA HIS A 285 -6.37 -24.10 -16.65
C HIS A 285 -4.85 -24.24 -16.79
N VAL A 286 -4.08 -23.82 -15.79
CA VAL A 286 -2.61 -23.87 -15.78
C VAL A 286 -2.12 -24.97 -14.83
N PRO A 287 -1.07 -25.74 -15.18
CA PRO A 287 -0.52 -26.75 -14.28
C PRO A 287 -0.09 -26.17 -12.93
N TYR A 288 -0.68 -26.67 -11.85
CA TYR A 288 -0.42 -26.15 -10.50
C TYR A 288 1.07 -26.21 -10.13
N GLY A 289 1.58 -25.12 -9.56
CA GLY A 289 2.98 -25.02 -9.13
C GLY A 289 4.00 -24.71 -10.23
N SER A 290 3.57 -24.64 -11.49
CA SER A 290 4.39 -24.12 -12.60
C SER A 290 4.58 -22.60 -12.52
N ASP A 291 5.57 -22.07 -13.24
CA ASP A 291 5.83 -20.63 -13.33
C ASP A 291 4.60 -19.88 -13.88
N ALA A 292 3.92 -20.46 -14.86
CA ALA A 292 2.68 -19.91 -15.42
C ALA A 292 1.54 -19.88 -14.37
N TYR A 293 1.47 -20.86 -13.48
CA TYR A 293 0.49 -20.84 -12.39
C TYR A 293 0.81 -19.71 -11.40
N TRP A 294 2.08 -19.52 -11.04
CA TRP A 294 2.49 -18.45 -10.15
C TRP A 294 2.26 -17.07 -10.75
N GLU A 295 2.51 -16.89 -12.05
CA GLU A 295 2.14 -15.67 -12.76
C GLU A 295 0.63 -15.41 -12.70
N CYS A 296 -0.20 -16.42 -13.02
CA CYS A 296 -1.65 -16.26 -12.96
C CYS A 296 -2.11 -15.89 -11.54
N HIS A 297 -1.56 -16.53 -10.51
CA HIS A 297 -1.82 -16.20 -9.11
C HIS A 297 -1.47 -14.74 -8.83
N ILE A 298 -0.26 -14.28 -9.19
CA ILE A 298 0.21 -12.90 -8.94
C ILE A 298 -0.72 -11.84 -9.58
N ARG A 299 -1.30 -12.16 -10.75
CA ARG A 299 -2.20 -11.25 -11.48
C ARG A 299 -3.66 -11.25 -10.97
N THR A 300 -4.01 -12.14 -10.03
CA THR A 300 -5.38 -12.29 -9.49
C THR A 300 -5.63 -11.38 -8.31
#